data_AF-A0A4P5XW76-F1
#
_entry.id   AF-A0A4P5XW76-F1
#
_cell.length_a   1.000
_cell.length_b   1.000
_cell.length_c   1.000
_cell.angle_alpha   90.00
_cell.angle_beta   90.00
_cell.angle_gamma   90.00
#
_symmetry.space_group_name_H-M   'P 1'
#
loop_
_entity.id
_entity.type
_entity.pdbx_description
1 polymer ?
#
loop_
_entity_poly.entity_id
_entity_poly.type
_entity_poly.pdbx_seq_one_letter_code
_entity_poly.pdbx_strand_id
1 'polypeptide(L)'
;MGKSARGGVQLAVDPAKDPAKDIGGANMNHLPRGRFVVAVAADMEGLGGTQAFIDLAAQLPGGEQIPAWIEQNKNIASAIQFAIYPSKLGVVGGGILNDAAMWIATTDSAKAKSVMEQWILSLSGEIDGQKREATWEKDRVLKSGMTTDAYAIKDIALPKNAQPARKSNPMERIARSLIYGPKGPNGFVKTFPDGLYVTFSQRPDVMEKAANCATGANALESDAVLGALRGWMMPKPDALAFVGVGSLLNVVRQAANAFPMGIMEIPDAPPDLEPIAFGLSVNGGHIETSTMVPTNVIGVVVTAYADRKEAEQGEQEDEADGAATSDAVSKSSNKPTPNGARQQADEKIPATKNP
;
A
#
# COMPACT_ATOMS: atom_id res chain seq x y z
N MET A 1 55.62 -22.28 -55.32
CA MET A 1 54.68 -23.08 -54.50
C MET A 1 54.27 -22.24 -53.32
N GLY A 2 52.96 -21.98 -53.17
CA GLY A 2 52.43 -21.00 -52.22
C GLY A 2 52.06 -21.56 -50.84
N LYS A 3 51.30 -20.71 -50.15
CA LYS A 3 50.61 -20.83 -48.84
C LYS A 3 51.42 -20.41 -47.62
N SER A 4 50.86 -19.71 -46.64
CA SER A 4 49.79 -18.71 -46.54
C SER A 4 49.89 -18.20 -45.10
N ALA A 5 49.77 -16.89 -44.92
CA ALA A 5 49.67 -16.23 -43.62
C ALA A 5 48.31 -16.50 -42.94
N ARG A 6 48.32 -16.42 -41.60
CA ARG A 6 47.26 -16.09 -40.60
C ARG A 6 47.69 -16.77 -39.30
N GLY A 7 47.69 -16.16 -38.11
CA GLY A 7 47.22 -14.88 -37.60
C GLY A 7 47.28 -14.98 -36.07
N GLY A 8 47.24 -13.83 -35.38
CA GLY A 8 47.05 -13.79 -33.93
C GLY A 8 48.09 -12.93 -33.20
N VAL A 9 47.98 -11.61 -33.34
CA VAL A 9 48.53 -10.68 -32.35
C VAL A 9 47.64 -10.82 -31.11
N GLN A 10 48.17 -11.44 -30.07
CA GLN A 10 47.53 -11.50 -28.76
C GLN A 10 47.73 -10.13 -28.11
N LEU A 11 46.76 -9.23 -28.33
CA LEU A 11 46.68 -7.94 -27.64
C LEU A 11 46.45 -8.22 -26.16
N ALA A 12 47.39 -7.74 -25.35
CA ALA A 12 47.34 -7.75 -23.91
C ALA A 12 46.02 -7.12 -23.41
N VAL A 13 45.29 -7.85 -22.56
CA VAL A 13 44.22 -7.29 -21.75
C VAL A 13 44.87 -6.86 -20.43
N ASP A 14 45.09 -5.56 -20.30
CA ASP A 14 45.56 -4.90 -19.08
C ASP A 14 44.41 -4.89 -18.04
N PRO A 15 44.58 -5.44 -16.83
CA PRO A 15 43.51 -5.62 -15.86
C PRO A 15 43.29 -4.35 -15.01
N ALA A 16 42.90 -3.24 -15.63
CA ALA A 16 42.51 -2.04 -14.90
C ALA A 16 41.74 -1.03 -15.78
N LYS A 17 40.41 -1.16 -15.84
CA LYS A 17 39.39 -0.08 -15.88
C LYS A 17 38.06 -0.64 -16.40
N ASP A 18 37.40 -1.39 -15.54
CA ASP A 18 36.05 -0.94 -15.19
C ASP A 18 35.96 -1.12 -13.68
N PRO A 19 36.14 -0.07 -12.87
CA PRO A 19 35.64 -0.17 -11.51
C PRO A 19 34.14 -0.37 -11.71
N ALA A 20 33.63 -1.55 -11.36
CA ALA A 20 32.22 -1.67 -11.03
C ALA A 20 31.95 -0.47 -10.12
N LYS A 21 31.29 0.54 -10.69
CA LYS A 21 30.96 1.77 -10.02
C LYS A 21 30.30 1.30 -8.74
N ASP A 22 30.85 1.66 -7.59
CA ASP A 22 30.36 1.22 -6.29
C ASP A 22 29.03 1.96 -6.04
N ILE A 23 28.02 1.65 -6.85
CA ILE A 23 26.66 2.16 -6.78
C ILE A 23 26.07 1.47 -5.55
N GLY A 24 25.68 2.27 -4.57
CA GLY A 24 25.09 1.79 -3.32
C GLY A 24 23.73 1.16 -3.61
N GLY A 25 23.44 0.01 -2.99
CA GLY A 25 22.13 -0.63 -3.10
C GLY A 25 21.11 -0.03 -2.12
N ALA A 26 19.83 -0.24 -2.43
CA ALA A 26 18.72 0.06 -1.53
C ALA A 26 18.91 -0.61 -0.16
N ASN A 27 18.70 0.17 0.89
CA ASN A 27 18.81 -0.26 2.29
C ASN A 27 17.65 0.31 3.13
N MET A 28 17.49 -0.16 4.37
CA MET A 28 16.37 0.19 5.26
C MET A 28 16.85 0.76 6.61
N ASN A 29 17.95 1.49 6.59
CA ASN A 29 18.56 2.11 7.77
C ASN A 29 17.80 3.33 8.31
N HIS A 30 16.84 3.89 7.56
CA HIS A 30 16.03 5.04 7.96
C HIS A 30 14.55 4.66 8.14
N LEU A 31 14.25 3.38 8.34
CA LEU A 31 12.91 2.93 8.69
C LEU A 31 12.89 2.43 10.13
N PRO A 32 11.88 2.79 10.96
CA PRO A 32 11.73 2.23 12.29
C PRO A 32 11.67 0.70 12.31
N ARG A 33 12.45 0.09 13.20
CA ARG A 33 12.33 -1.34 13.48
C ARG A 33 10.96 -1.62 14.09
N GLY A 34 10.30 -2.65 13.59
CA GLY A 34 9.03 -3.11 14.11
C GLY A 34 8.27 -3.94 13.08
N ARG A 35 7.09 -4.40 13.48
CA ARG A 35 6.19 -5.10 12.57
C ARG A 35 5.60 -4.11 11.57
N PHE A 36 5.72 -4.42 10.29
CA PHE A 36 5.23 -3.61 9.19
C PHE A 36 4.20 -4.38 8.36
N VAL A 37 3.40 -3.65 7.60
CA VAL A 37 2.53 -4.16 6.54
C VAL A 37 3.34 -4.25 5.25
N VAL A 38 4.00 -3.15 4.89
CA VAL A 38 4.91 -3.04 3.75
C VAL A 38 6.10 -2.17 4.16
N ALA A 39 7.29 -2.54 3.72
CA ALA A 39 8.46 -1.69 3.74
C ALA A 39 9.12 -1.70 2.37
N VAL A 40 9.53 -0.56 1.84
CA VAL A 40 10.13 -0.39 0.51
C VAL A 40 11.32 0.56 0.63
N ALA A 41 12.38 0.27 -0.11
CA ALA A 41 13.52 1.15 -0.31
C ALA A 41 13.90 1.15 -1.79
N ALA A 42 14.31 2.30 -2.29
CA ALA A 42 14.74 2.48 -3.66
C ALA A 42 15.95 3.41 -3.69
N ASP A 43 17.04 2.97 -4.31
CA ASP A 43 18.17 3.81 -4.68
C ASP A 43 17.93 4.41 -6.06
N MET A 44 17.86 5.73 -6.15
CA MET A 44 17.48 6.40 -7.39
C MET A 44 18.60 6.31 -8.42
N GLU A 45 19.87 6.29 -8.00
CA GLU A 45 20.99 6.15 -8.94
C GLU A 45 20.96 4.76 -9.59
N GLY A 46 20.83 3.70 -8.78
CA GLY A 46 20.71 2.32 -9.24
C GLY A 46 19.54 2.06 -10.18
N LEU A 47 18.39 2.71 -9.96
CA LEU A 47 17.22 2.58 -10.84
C LEU A 47 17.34 3.32 -12.19
N GLY A 48 18.47 4.01 -12.46
CA GLY A 48 18.64 4.82 -13.67
C GLY A 48 18.15 6.26 -13.53
N GLY A 49 18.01 6.74 -12.29
CA GLY A 49 17.61 8.09 -11.94
C GLY A 49 16.13 8.20 -11.54
N THR A 50 15.78 9.32 -10.91
CA THR A 50 14.41 9.58 -10.40
C THR A 50 13.34 9.56 -11.48
N GLN A 51 13.68 9.80 -12.75
CA GLN A 51 12.72 9.69 -13.85
C GLN A 51 12.19 8.26 -13.99
N ALA A 52 13.06 7.26 -13.94
CA ALA A 52 12.65 5.86 -14.04
C ALA A 52 11.72 5.46 -12.88
N PHE A 53 12.00 5.97 -11.68
CA PHE A 53 11.12 5.81 -10.52
C PHE A 53 9.75 6.48 -10.72
N ILE A 54 9.73 7.72 -11.23
CA ILE A 54 8.50 8.45 -11.56
C ILE A 54 7.68 7.69 -12.60
N ASP A 55 8.31 7.21 -13.66
CA ASP A 55 7.65 6.48 -14.75
C ASP A 55 7.05 5.16 -14.24
N LEU A 56 7.74 4.46 -13.33
CA LEU A 56 7.23 3.29 -12.64
C LEU A 56 6.03 3.64 -11.74
N ALA A 57 6.13 4.72 -10.96
CA ALA A 57 5.05 5.16 -10.08
C ALA A 57 3.79 5.60 -10.85
N ALA A 58 3.97 6.23 -12.02
CA ALA A 58 2.88 6.66 -12.89
C ALA A 58 2.09 5.50 -13.51
N GLN A 59 2.65 4.28 -13.55
CA GLN A 59 1.97 3.08 -14.02
C GLN A 59 1.06 2.45 -12.95
N LEU A 60 1.12 2.91 -11.70
CA LEU A 60 0.26 2.40 -10.63
C LEU A 60 -1.16 3.03 -10.72
N PRO A 61 -2.23 2.23 -10.53
CA PRO A 61 -3.60 2.74 -10.52
C PRO A 61 -3.79 3.83 -9.46
N GLY A 62 -4.26 5.01 -9.88
CA GLY A 62 -4.49 6.14 -8.97
C GLY A 62 -3.31 7.10 -8.80
N GLY A 63 -2.24 6.97 -9.60
CA GLY A 63 -1.19 7.97 -9.67
C GLY A 63 -1.74 9.34 -10.09
N GLU A 64 -1.77 10.30 -9.17
CA GLU A 64 -2.01 11.71 -9.50
C GLU A 64 -0.90 12.19 -10.46
N GLN A 65 -1.25 13.01 -11.46
CA GLN A 65 -0.26 13.61 -12.35
C GLN A 65 0.78 14.34 -11.51
N ILE A 66 2.04 13.92 -11.63
CA ILE A 66 3.15 14.57 -10.96
C ILE A 66 3.25 16.01 -11.52
N PRO A 67 3.11 17.05 -10.68
CA PRO A 67 3.21 18.41 -11.15
C PRO A 67 4.56 18.68 -11.84
N ALA A 68 4.55 19.49 -12.90
CA ALA A 68 5.75 19.80 -13.70
C ALA A 68 6.94 20.34 -12.87
N TRP A 69 6.67 20.99 -11.75
CA TRP A 69 7.72 21.51 -10.87
C TRP A 69 8.40 20.39 -10.04
N ILE A 70 7.77 19.23 -9.81
CA ILE A 70 8.44 18.03 -9.27
C ILE A 70 9.38 17.44 -10.32
N GLU A 71 8.98 17.40 -11.60
CA GLU A 71 9.87 16.96 -12.68
C GLU A 71 11.13 17.83 -12.78
N GLN A 72 10.99 19.14 -12.55
CA GLN A 72 12.12 20.09 -12.49
C GLN A 72 13.06 19.84 -11.29
N ASN A 73 12.58 19.19 -10.24
CA ASN A 73 13.34 18.87 -9.04
C ASN A 73 13.62 17.37 -8.90
N LYS A 74 13.51 16.58 -9.97
CA LYS A 74 13.64 15.13 -9.91
C LYS A 74 14.95 14.64 -9.30
N ASN A 75 16.05 15.37 -9.45
CA ASN A 75 17.34 14.98 -8.89
C ASN A 75 17.53 15.37 -7.41
N ILE A 76 16.48 15.82 -6.72
CA ILE A 76 16.58 16.23 -5.32
C ILE A 76 16.72 15.06 -4.36
N ALA A 77 16.12 13.92 -4.69
CA ALA A 77 16.18 12.70 -3.90
C ALA A 77 17.20 11.73 -4.50
N SER A 78 18.11 11.21 -3.68
CA SER A 78 19.04 10.15 -4.07
C SER A 78 18.51 8.76 -3.72
N ALA A 79 17.66 8.66 -2.70
CA ALA A 79 17.00 7.42 -2.32
C ALA A 79 15.68 7.72 -1.59
N ILE A 80 14.76 6.76 -1.61
CA ILE A 80 13.52 6.79 -0.83
C ILE A 80 13.42 5.51 -0.02
N GLN A 81 13.00 5.64 1.24
CA GLN A 81 12.56 4.51 2.04
C GLN A 81 11.16 4.81 2.57
N PHE A 82 10.26 3.85 2.53
CA PHE A 82 8.87 4.00 2.93
C PHE A 82 8.41 2.76 3.67
N ALA A 83 7.68 2.93 4.77
CA ALA A 83 7.05 1.81 5.43
C ALA A 83 5.69 2.18 6.00
N ILE A 84 4.79 1.20 5.94
CA ILE A 84 3.46 1.22 6.54
C ILE A 84 3.48 0.28 7.74
N TYR A 85 3.10 0.78 8.91
CA TYR A 85 3.04 0.00 10.14
C TYR A 85 1.57 -0.19 10.56
N PRO A 86 1.24 -1.28 11.28
CA PRO A 86 -0.11 -1.47 11.82
C PRO A 86 -0.53 -0.28 12.70
N SER A 87 -1.66 0.34 12.35
CA SER A 87 -2.20 1.50 13.06
C SER A 87 -2.82 1.09 14.40
N LYS A 88 -2.48 1.82 15.48
CA LYS A 88 -3.15 1.68 16.79
C LYS A 88 -4.63 2.07 16.77
N LEU A 89 -5.03 2.91 15.81
CA LEU A 89 -6.42 3.35 15.61
C LEU A 89 -7.20 2.43 14.66
N GLY A 90 -6.54 1.39 14.13
CA GLY A 90 -7.06 0.57 13.04
C GLY A 90 -7.21 1.35 11.73
N VAL A 91 -7.61 0.63 10.69
CA VAL A 91 -7.80 1.20 9.33
C VAL A 91 -8.99 2.16 9.28
N VAL A 92 -10.06 1.86 10.01
CA VAL A 92 -11.28 2.69 10.01
C VAL A 92 -11.06 4.03 10.72
N GLY A 93 -10.35 4.02 11.84
CA GLY A 93 -10.15 5.21 12.67
C GLY A 93 -9.03 6.12 12.17
N GLY A 94 -7.94 5.53 11.67
CA GLY A 94 -6.75 6.29 11.26
C GLY A 94 -6.40 6.22 9.78
N GLY A 95 -6.93 5.24 9.04
CA GLY A 95 -6.42 4.88 7.72
C GLY A 95 -5.18 3.99 7.78
N ILE A 96 -4.83 3.36 6.65
CA ILE A 96 -3.68 2.48 6.54
C ILE A 96 -2.35 3.24 6.71
N LEU A 97 -2.29 4.51 6.30
CA LEU A 97 -1.08 5.32 6.39
C LEU A 97 -0.88 6.00 7.74
N ASN A 98 -1.78 5.80 8.72
CA ASN A 98 -1.73 6.51 10.00
C ASN A 98 -0.42 6.33 10.77
N ASP A 99 0.23 5.18 10.65
CA ASP A 99 1.52 4.90 11.29
C ASP A 99 2.63 4.79 10.25
N ALA A 100 2.44 5.29 9.02
CA ALA A 100 3.43 5.25 7.96
C ALA A 100 4.47 6.37 8.07
N ALA A 101 5.68 6.06 7.63
CA ALA A 101 6.81 6.99 7.55
C ALA A 101 7.56 6.81 6.23
N MET A 102 8.05 7.92 5.70
CA MET A 102 8.88 7.99 4.52
C MET A 102 10.15 8.78 4.82
N TRP A 103 11.29 8.23 4.44
CA TRP A 103 12.56 8.91 4.37
C TRP A 103 12.87 9.28 2.91
N ILE A 104 13.31 10.51 2.70
CA ILE A 104 13.84 10.96 1.42
C ILE A 104 15.30 11.36 1.66
N ALA A 105 16.23 10.59 1.12
CA ALA A 105 17.65 10.92 1.18
C ALA A 105 17.96 12.05 0.21
N THR A 106 18.67 13.06 0.70
CA THR A 106 19.07 14.22 -0.11
C THR A 106 20.24 14.94 0.53
N THR A 107 21.09 15.55 -0.30
CA THR A 107 22.16 16.44 0.17
C THR A 107 21.68 17.87 0.45
N ASP A 108 20.43 18.20 0.09
CA ASP A 108 19.82 19.53 0.30
C ASP A 108 18.42 19.39 0.90
N SER A 109 18.37 19.01 2.18
CA SER A 109 17.13 18.79 2.91
C SER A 109 16.29 20.06 3.07
N ALA A 110 16.91 21.23 3.09
CA ALA A 110 16.21 22.52 3.12
C ALA A 110 15.44 22.77 1.82
N LYS A 111 16.09 22.58 0.66
CA LYS A 111 15.42 22.67 -0.64
C LYS A 111 14.34 21.60 -0.78
N ALA A 112 14.60 20.37 -0.36
CA ALA A 112 13.63 19.29 -0.42
C ALA A 112 12.37 19.58 0.41
N LYS A 113 12.55 20.14 1.62
CA LYS A 113 11.43 20.64 2.44
C LYS A 113 10.66 21.75 1.72
N SER A 114 11.34 22.73 1.12
CA SER A 114 10.68 23.81 0.39
C SER A 114 9.89 23.32 -0.83
N VAL A 115 10.45 22.36 -1.57
CA VAL A 115 9.79 21.67 -2.69
C VAL A 115 8.53 20.97 -2.19
N MET A 116 8.61 20.26 -1.06
CA MET A 116 7.46 19.59 -0.46
C MET A 116 6.38 20.55 0.06
N GLU A 117 6.79 21.66 0.69
CA GLU A 117 5.89 22.72 1.14
C GLU A 117 5.10 23.28 -0.05
N GLN A 118 5.80 23.62 -1.14
CA GLN A 118 5.18 24.12 -2.36
C GLN A 118 4.23 23.08 -2.98
N TRP A 119 4.60 21.80 -3.00
CA TRP A 119 3.73 20.74 -3.47
C TRP A 119 2.40 20.71 -2.72
N ILE A 120 2.48 20.62 -1.39
CA ILE A 120 1.32 20.45 -0.55
C ILE A 120 0.42 21.67 -0.69
N LEU A 121 0.97 22.87 -0.65
CA LEU A 121 0.19 24.10 -0.80
C LEU A 121 -0.46 24.19 -2.20
N SER A 122 0.20 23.67 -3.24
CA SER A 122 -0.34 23.62 -4.61
C SER A 122 -1.54 22.68 -4.76
N LEU A 123 -1.77 21.76 -3.81
CA LEU A 123 -2.95 20.89 -3.79
C LEU A 123 -4.22 21.63 -3.33
N SER A 124 -4.12 22.88 -2.87
CA SER A 124 -5.29 23.71 -2.57
C SER A 124 -6.00 24.14 -3.85
N GLY A 125 -7.33 24.14 -3.82
CA GLY A 125 -8.15 24.56 -4.95
C GLY A 125 -9.40 23.73 -5.10
N GLU A 126 -10.07 23.86 -6.24
CA GLU A 126 -11.23 23.04 -6.59
C GLU A 126 -10.81 21.98 -7.60
N ILE A 127 -10.88 20.70 -7.20
CA ILE A 127 -10.55 19.55 -8.04
C ILE A 127 -11.75 18.60 -8.01
N ASP A 128 -12.27 18.26 -9.19
CA ASP A 128 -13.39 17.31 -9.38
C ASP A 128 -14.61 17.54 -8.46
N GLY A 129 -14.95 18.82 -8.22
CA GLY A 129 -16.12 19.19 -7.41
C GLY A 129 -15.89 19.08 -5.89
N GLN A 130 -14.65 18.95 -5.44
CA GLN A 130 -14.23 19.06 -4.05
C GLN A 130 -13.33 20.28 -3.89
N LYS A 131 -13.55 21.06 -2.84
CA LYS A 131 -12.59 22.09 -2.44
C LYS A 131 -11.55 21.43 -1.54
N ARG A 132 -10.28 21.50 -1.91
CA ARG A 132 -9.15 21.10 -1.07
C ARG A 132 -8.54 22.33 -0.41
N GLU A 133 -8.31 22.25 0.89
CA GLU A 133 -7.57 23.25 1.67
C GLU A 133 -6.31 22.59 2.21
N ALA A 134 -5.16 22.94 1.64
CA ALA A 134 -3.86 22.51 2.14
C ALA A 134 -3.24 23.57 3.03
N THR A 135 -2.63 23.12 4.12
CA THR A 135 -2.00 23.98 5.13
C THR A 135 -0.60 23.48 5.46
N TRP A 136 0.28 24.43 5.79
CA TRP A 136 1.64 24.17 6.26
C TRP A 136 1.92 25.03 7.50
N GLU A 137 2.27 24.39 8.61
CA GLU A 137 2.63 25.03 9.87
C GLU A 137 4.11 24.79 10.12
N LYS A 138 4.89 25.88 10.21
CA LYS A 138 6.33 25.82 10.46
C LYS A 138 6.60 25.71 11.95
N ASP A 139 7.68 25.02 12.28
CA ASP A 139 8.26 25.01 13.62
C ASP A 139 7.28 24.59 14.73
N ARG A 140 6.36 23.68 14.43
CA ARG A 140 5.46 23.10 15.43
C ARG A 140 6.27 22.31 16.44
N VAL A 141 6.12 22.68 17.71
CA VAL A 141 6.72 21.98 18.85
C VAL A 141 5.80 20.85 19.31
N LEU A 142 6.31 19.61 19.27
CA LEU A 142 5.61 18.42 19.74
C LEU A 142 5.69 18.29 21.27
N LYS A 143 4.87 17.42 21.85
CA LYS A 143 4.88 17.14 23.31
C LYS A 143 6.23 16.63 23.83
N SER A 144 7.03 16.01 22.97
CA SER A 144 8.41 15.59 23.27
C SER A 144 9.43 16.73 23.27
N GLY A 145 9.02 17.96 22.91
CA GLY A 145 9.93 19.09 22.68
C GLY A 145 10.56 19.09 21.28
N MET A 146 10.30 18.08 20.45
CA MET A 146 10.78 18.04 19.08
C MET A 146 10.08 19.11 18.21
N THR A 147 10.87 19.90 17.48
CA THR A 147 10.36 20.83 16.46
C THR A 147 10.27 20.13 15.11
N THR A 148 9.13 20.30 14.42
CA THR A 148 8.85 19.76 13.08
C THR A 148 7.92 20.71 12.33
N ASP A 149 7.90 20.66 11.01
CA ASP A 149 6.81 21.25 10.25
C ASP A 149 5.62 20.29 10.23
N ALA A 150 4.41 20.81 10.07
CA ALA A 150 3.19 20.03 9.97
C ALA A 150 2.40 20.43 8.73
N TYR A 151 1.78 19.46 8.09
CA TYR A 151 0.88 19.71 6.97
C TYR A 151 -0.47 19.02 7.17
N ALA A 152 -1.49 19.57 6.53
CA ALA A 152 -2.80 18.94 6.43
C ALA A 152 -3.48 19.35 5.13
N ILE A 153 -4.12 18.38 4.48
CA ILE A 153 -4.94 18.54 3.29
C ILE A 153 -6.36 18.14 3.68
N LYS A 154 -7.24 19.13 3.76
CA LYS A 154 -8.63 18.94 4.13
C LYS A 154 -9.49 19.00 2.88
N ASP A 155 -10.30 17.97 2.70
CA ASP A 155 -11.29 17.96 1.64
C ASP A 155 -12.64 18.45 2.17
N ILE A 156 -13.19 19.44 1.49
CA ILE A 156 -14.46 20.07 1.80
C ILE A 156 -15.40 19.76 0.64
N ALA A 157 -16.48 19.04 0.96
CA ALA A 157 -17.54 18.79 0.00
C ALA A 157 -18.17 20.14 -0.40
N LEU A 158 -18.20 20.43 -1.70
CA LEU A 158 -18.94 21.60 -2.19
C LEU A 158 -20.43 21.43 -1.87
N PRO A 159 -21.18 22.53 -1.69
CA PRO A 159 -22.63 22.47 -1.54
C PRO A 159 -23.27 21.69 -2.69
N LYS A 160 -24.34 20.92 -2.43
CA LYS A 160 -25.01 20.06 -3.44
C LYS A 160 -25.34 20.78 -4.75
N ASN A 161 -25.55 22.09 -4.68
CA ASN A 161 -25.97 22.97 -5.78
C ASN A 161 -24.79 23.40 -6.68
N ALA A 162 -23.56 23.21 -6.21
CA ALA A 162 -22.30 23.53 -6.90
C ALA A 162 -21.49 22.27 -7.25
N GLN A 163 -21.99 21.08 -6.91
CA GLN A 163 -21.36 19.82 -7.31
C GLN A 163 -21.68 19.55 -8.79
N PRO A 164 -20.68 19.35 -9.67
CA PRO A 164 -20.94 18.90 -11.02
C PRO A 164 -21.70 17.56 -10.97
N ALA A 165 -22.77 17.43 -11.77
CA ALA A 165 -23.74 16.32 -11.76
C ALA A 165 -23.14 14.92 -11.97
N ARG A 166 -21.85 14.83 -12.30
CA ARG A 166 -21.05 13.62 -12.39
C ARG A 166 -19.68 13.99 -11.86
N LYS A 167 -19.20 13.36 -10.77
CA LYS A 167 -17.78 12.95 -10.59
C LYS A 167 -17.35 12.57 -9.18
N SER A 168 -18.09 12.88 -8.11
CA SER A 168 -17.68 12.37 -6.79
C SER A 168 -17.99 10.87 -6.70
N ASN A 169 -17.06 10.01 -7.10
CA ASN A 169 -17.21 8.56 -6.96
C ASN A 169 -17.25 8.24 -5.46
N PRO A 170 -18.38 7.73 -4.91
CA PRO A 170 -18.45 7.38 -3.49
C PRO A 170 -17.37 6.36 -3.10
N MET A 171 -16.99 5.48 -4.03
CA MET A 171 -15.93 4.50 -3.82
C MET A 171 -14.55 5.14 -3.65
N GLU A 172 -14.26 6.22 -4.39
CA GLU A 172 -13.00 6.95 -4.27
C GLU A 172 -12.89 7.63 -2.90
N ARG A 173 -14.00 8.17 -2.38
CA ARG A 173 -14.05 8.74 -1.03
C ARG A 173 -13.84 7.67 0.05
N ILE A 174 -14.43 6.50 -0.12
CA ILE A 174 -14.22 5.35 0.78
C ILE A 174 -12.76 4.91 0.73
N ALA A 175 -12.19 4.72 -0.46
CA ALA A 175 -10.79 4.36 -0.64
C ALA A 175 -9.85 5.39 -0.02
N ARG A 176 -10.08 6.69 -0.24
CA ARG A 176 -9.26 7.75 0.36
C ARG A 176 -9.38 7.76 1.89
N SER A 177 -10.58 7.52 2.43
CA SER A 177 -10.79 7.39 3.88
C SER A 177 -10.10 6.16 4.46
N LEU A 178 -10.04 5.04 3.73
CA LEU A 178 -9.29 3.86 4.12
C LEU A 178 -7.77 4.11 4.10
N ILE A 179 -7.29 4.95 3.19
CA ILE A 179 -5.86 5.26 3.06
C ILE A 179 -5.41 6.25 4.15
N TYR A 180 -6.06 7.40 4.24
CA TYR A 180 -5.62 8.53 5.07
C TYR A 180 -6.45 8.73 6.36
N GLY A 181 -7.52 7.96 6.53
CA GLY A 181 -8.46 8.16 7.62
C GLY A 181 -9.46 9.30 7.37
N PRO A 182 -10.37 9.54 8.34
CA PRO A 182 -11.45 10.52 8.19
C PRO A 182 -10.97 11.98 8.15
N LYS A 183 -9.74 12.25 8.58
CA LYS A 183 -9.14 13.60 8.59
C LYS A 183 -8.49 13.97 7.25
N GLY A 184 -8.40 13.04 6.31
CA GLY A 184 -7.65 13.22 5.07
C GLY A 184 -6.13 13.24 5.29
N PRO A 185 -5.35 13.45 4.22
CA PRO A 185 -3.90 13.44 4.28
C PRO A 185 -3.38 14.52 5.24
N ASN A 186 -2.60 14.12 6.24
CA ASN A 186 -1.96 15.04 7.16
C ASN A 186 -0.68 14.40 7.67
N GLY A 187 0.25 15.20 8.20
CA GLY A 187 1.52 14.67 8.61
C GLY A 187 2.49 15.69 9.17
N PHE A 188 3.67 15.21 9.51
CA PHE A 188 4.82 16.01 9.90
C PHE A 188 5.97 15.85 8.90
N VAL A 189 6.75 16.92 8.76
CA VAL A 189 7.98 16.95 7.96
C VAL A 189 9.14 17.45 8.81
N LYS A 190 10.22 16.67 8.88
CA LYS A 190 11.42 17.01 9.66
C LYS A 190 12.69 16.77 8.85
N THR A 191 13.55 17.78 8.78
CA THR A 191 14.82 17.74 8.05
C THR A 191 15.98 17.28 8.93
N PHE A 192 16.93 16.62 8.29
CA PHE A 192 18.20 16.11 8.82
C PHE A 192 19.32 16.48 7.84
N PRO A 193 20.61 16.34 8.23
CA PRO A 193 21.73 16.69 7.34
C PRO A 193 21.74 15.95 6.00
N ASP A 194 21.24 14.71 5.97
CA ASP A 194 21.28 13.77 4.85
C ASP A 194 19.90 13.40 4.29
N GLY A 195 18.85 14.08 4.73
CA GLY A 195 17.50 13.84 4.22
C GLY A 195 16.39 14.50 5.01
N LEU A 196 15.18 13.99 4.82
CA LEU A 196 14.01 14.39 5.58
C LEU A 196 13.05 13.21 5.80
N TYR A 197 12.36 13.25 6.94
CA TYR A 197 11.21 12.41 7.19
C TYR A 197 9.91 13.10 6.82
N VAL A 198 8.99 12.31 6.29
CA VAL A 198 7.58 12.62 6.10
C VAL A 198 6.77 11.54 6.80
N THR A 199 5.81 11.95 7.60
CA THR A 199 4.82 11.04 8.20
C THR A 199 3.45 11.30 7.59
N PHE A 200 2.56 10.32 7.64
CA PHE A 200 1.23 10.41 7.06
C PHE A 200 0.13 10.49 8.13
N SER A 201 0.51 10.89 9.34
CA SER A 201 -0.38 11.41 10.36
C SER A 201 0.35 12.43 11.24
N GLN A 202 -0.40 13.34 11.86
CA GLN A 202 0.13 14.27 12.88
C GLN A 202 0.25 13.62 14.26
N ARG A 203 0.74 12.37 14.33
CA ARG A 203 1.01 11.67 15.58
C ARG A 203 2.44 11.87 16.04
N PRO A 204 2.68 12.48 17.22
CA PRO A 204 4.04 12.71 17.71
C PRO A 204 4.86 11.42 17.84
N ASP A 205 4.23 10.33 18.29
CA ASP A 205 4.92 9.05 18.49
C ASP A 205 5.42 8.41 17.18
N VAL A 206 4.81 8.72 16.04
CA VAL A 206 5.25 8.24 14.72
C VAL A 206 6.48 9.01 14.25
N MET A 207 6.43 10.35 14.34
CA MET A 207 7.58 11.20 13.97
C MET A 207 8.77 10.99 14.91
N GLU A 208 8.55 10.78 16.21
CA GLU A 208 9.61 10.50 17.17
C GLU A 208 10.34 9.19 16.85
N LYS A 209 9.60 8.12 16.54
CA LYS A 209 10.20 6.85 16.11
C LYS A 209 11.03 7.00 14.84
N ALA A 210 10.50 7.71 13.84
CA ALA A 210 11.21 7.98 12.59
C ALA A 210 12.49 8.79 12.85
N ALA A 211 12.40 9.89 13.59
CA ALA A 211 13.53 10.74 13.92
C ALA A 211 14.65 10.00 14.68
N ASN A 212 14.30 9.08 15.59
CA ASN A 212 15.27 8.26 16.30
C ASN A 212 16.10 7.37 15.34
N CYS A 213 15.52 6.96 14.21
CA CYS A 213 16.22 6.15 13.21
C CYS A 213 17.26 6.96 12.43
N ALA A 214 17.00 8.23 12.12
CA ALA A 214 18.03 9.10 11.52
C ALA A 214 19.25 9.30 12.42
N THR A 215 19.13 9.08 13.73
CA THR A 215 20.27 9.13 14.65
C THR A 215 20.95 7.77 14.87
N GLY A 216 20.62 6.76 14.06
CA GLY A 216 21.24 5.43 14.09
C GLY A 216 20.64 4.45 15.10
N ALA A 217 19.51 4.77 15.73
CA ALA A 217 18.86 3.90 16.71
C ALA A 217 17.70 3.11 16.09
N ASN A 218 17.61 1.80 16.40
CA ASN A 218 16.45 0.95 16.11
C ASN A 218 15.96 0.99 14.65
N ALA A 219 16.87 0.95 13.68
CA ALA A 219 16.53 0.87 12.27
C ALA A 219 16.07 -0.53 11.84
N LEU A 220 15.19 -0.60 10.84
CA LEU A 220 14.61 -1.82 10.29
C LEU A 220 15.68 -2.75 9.69
N GLU A 221 16.74 -2.20 9.10
CA GLU A 221 17.87 -2.97 8.60
C GLU A 221 18.59 -3.81 9.66
N SER A 222 18.49 -3.43 10.94
CA SER A 222 19.05 -4.21 12.06
C SER A 222 18.19 -5.40 12.48
N ASP A 223 17.07 -5.65 11.80
CA ASP A 223 16.21 -6.78 12.11
C ASP A 223 16.81 -8.11 11.64
N ALA A 224 16.94 -9.06 12.56
CA ALA A 224 17.60 -10.34 12.29
C ALA A 224 16.86 -11.19 11.24
N VAL A 225 15.53 -11.13 11.20
CA VAL A 225 14.74 -11.87 10.20
C VAL A 225 15.00 -11.28 8.83
N LEU A 226 14.96 -9.94 8.69
CA LEU A 226 15.26 -9.30 7.41
C LEU A 226 16.69 -9.53 6.96
N GLY A 227 17.66 -9.49 7.89
CA GLY A 227 19.05 -9.83 7.61
C GLY A 227 19.20 -11.26 7.07
N ALA A 228 18.50 -12.23 7.67
CA ALA A 228 18.50 -13.61 7.19
C ALA A 228 17.87 -13.74 5.81
N LEU A 229 16.74 -13.07 5.55
CA LEU A 229 16.09 -13.07 4.23
C LEU A 229 16.99 -12.48 3.15
N ARG A 230 17.67 -11.36 3.44
CA ARG A 230 18.62 -10.72 2.51
C ARG A 230 19.77 -11.62 2.10
N GLY A 231 20.18 -12.56 2.97
CA GLY A 231 21.22 -13.55 2.65
C GLY A 231 20.86 -14.48 1.47
N TRP A 232 19.57 -14.60 1.14
CA TRP A 232 19.06 -15.40 0.01
C TRP A 232 18.74 -14.56 -1.23
N MET A 233 18.93 -13.24 -1.16
CA MET A 233 18.60 -12.30 -2.22
C MET A 233 19.87 -11.82 -2.93
N MET A 234 19.69 -11.05 -4.01
CA MET A 234 20.80 -10.33 -4.64
C MET A 234 21.47 -9.36 -3.64
N PRO A 235 22.81 -9.22 -3.66
CA PRO A 235 23.56 -8.53 -2.60
C PRO A 235 23.36 -7.01 -2.59
N LYS A 236 23.09 -6.38 -3.74
CA LYS A 236 22.92 -4.94 -3.89
C LYS A 236 21.72 -4.64 -4.80
N PRO A 237 20.48 -4.82 -4.33
CA PRO A 237 19.31 -4.46 -5.12
C PRO A 237 19.20 -2.93 -5.23
N ASP A 238 18.76 -2.43 -6.38
CA ASP A 238 18.43 -1.01 -6.59
C ASP A 238 17.06 -0.65 -6.00
N ALA A 239 16.17 -1.64 -5.87
CA ALA A 239 14.95 -1.54 -5.08
C ALA A 239 14.71 -2.80 -4.25
N LEU A 240 14.27 -2.61 -3.01
CA LEU A 240 14.01 -3.66 -2.03
C LEU A 240 12.63 -3.44 -1.41
N ALA A 241 11.80 -4.48 -1.39
CA ALA A 241 10.49 -4.44 -0.76
C ALA A 241 10.27 -5.66 0.14
N PHE A 242 9.59 -5.44 1.26
CA PHE A 242 9.11 -6.49 2.15
C PHE A 242 7.61 -6.33 2.38
N VAL A 243 6.89 -7.45 2.37
CA VAL A 243 5.46 -7.50 2.66
C VAL A 243 5.23 -8.38 3.87
N GLY A 244 4.81 -7.78 4.98
CA GLY A 244 4.46 -8.50 6.20
C GLY A 244 3.10 -9.15 6.07
N VAL A 245 3.06 -10.42 5.67
CA VAL A 245 1.83 -11.15 5.31
C VAL A 245 0.80 -11.15 6.45
N GLY A 246 1.21 -11.48 7.67
CA GLY A 246 0.31 -11.46 8.84
C GLY A 246 -0.26 -10.08 9.14
N SER A 247 0.56 -9.03 9.05
CA SER A 247 0.12 -7.64 9.22
C SER A 247 -0.84 -7.20 8.11
N LEU A 248 -0.56 -7.58 6.86
CA LEU A 248 -1.39 -7.26 5.70
C LEU A 248 -2.77 -7.94 5.81
N LEU A 249 -2.81 -9.24 6.10
CA LEU A 249 -4.07 -9.98 6.27
C LEU A 249 -4.92 -9.38 7.39
N ASN A 250 -4.30 -8.96 8.50
CA ASN A 250 -5.01 -8.25 9.57
C ASN A 250 -5.58 -6.89 9.11
N VAL A 251 -4.86 -6.14 8.28
CA VAL A 251 -5.36 -4.88 7.68
C VAL A 251 -6.54 -5.16 6.74
N VAL A 252 -6.43 -6.15 5.88
CA VAL A 252 -7.51 -6.55 4.96
C VAL A 252 -8.75 -6.99 5.75
N ARG A 253 -8.57 -7.74 6.84
CA ARG A 253 -9.66 -8.15 7.74
C ARG A 253 -10.36 -6.97 8.40
N GLN A 254 -9.61 -5.98 8.87
CA GLN A 254 -10.20 -4.75 9.40
C GLN A 254 -11.00 -3.98 8.35
N ALA A 255 -10.48 -3.90 7.11
CA ALA A 255 -11.19 -3.25 6.01
C ALA A 255 -12.47 -4.02 5.62
N ALA A 256 -12.41 -5.35 5.56
CA ALA A 256 -13.56 -6.21 5.26
C ALA A 256 -14.64 -6.12 6.35
N ASN A 257 -14.27 -6.07 7.62
CA ASN A 257 -15.23 -5.91 8.72
C ASN A 257 -15.86 -4.50 8.75
N ALA A 258 -15.19 -3.50 8.19
CA ALA A 258 -15.68 -2.12 8.15
C ALA A 258 -16.70 -1.88 7.04
N PHE A 259 -16.63 -2.64 5.96
CA PHE A 259 -17.50 -2.51 4.81
C PHE A 259 -18.08 -3.88 4.45
N PRO A 260 -19.41 -4.09 4.57
CA PRO A 260 -20.06 -5.33 4.17
C PRO A 260 -20.07 -5.44 2.64
N MET A 261 -18.90 -5.66 2.05
CA MET A 261 -18.66 -5.77 0.61
C MET A 261 -18.55 -7.22 0.13
N GLY A 262 -19.02 -8.19 0.93
CA GLY A 262 -19.04 -9.60 0.55
C GLY A 262 -17.66 -10.16 0.21
N ILE A 263 -16.62 -9.74 0.93
CA ILE A 263 -15.24 -10.11 0.62
C ILE A 263 -14.99 -11.55 1.08
N MET A 264 -14.35 -12.31 0.20
CA MET A 264 -13.68 -13.61 0.38
C MET A 264 -13.25 -13.90 1.82
N GLU A 265 -13.43 -15.14 2.29
CA GLU A 265 -12.86 -15.60 3.56
C GLU A 265 -11.35 -15.29 3.61
N ILE A 266 -10.94 -14.48 4.58
CA ILE A 266 -9.56 -14.08 4.74
C ILE A 266 -8.89 -15.13 5.64
N PRO A 267 -7.89 -15.86 5.13
CA PRO A 267 -7.26 -16.92 5.90
C PRO A 267 -6.67 -16.37 7.20
N ASP A 268 -6.69 -17.20 8.24
CA ASP A 268 -6.02 -16.83 9.48
C ASP A 268 -4.51 -17.04 9.38
N ALA A 269 -3.78 -16.09 9.96
CA ALA A 269 -2.35 -16.00 9.78
C ALA A 269 -1.73 -15.38 11.03
N PRO A 270 -0.69 -16.02 11.62
CA PRO A 270 0.01 -15.43 12.74
C PRO A 270 0.51 -14.02 12.40
N PRO A 271 0.31 -13.07 13.31
CA PRO A 271 0.59 -11.66 13.04
C PRO A 271 2.11 -11.40 12.86
N ASP A 272 2.96 -12.29 13.36
CA ASP A 272 4.42 -12.27 13.34
C ASP A 272 5.06 -13.15 12.25
N LEU A 273 4.28 -13.62 11.28
CA LEU A 273 4.80 -14.33 10.11
C LEU A 273 5.94 -13.59 9.43
N GLU A 274 6.92 -14.35 8.95
CA GLU A 274 8.03 -13.81 8.19
C GLU A 274 7.51 -13.10 6.92
N PRO A 275 8.10 -11.95 6.55
CA PRO A 275 7.67 -11.21 5.39
C PRO A 275 8.14 -11.88 4.09
N ILE A 276 7.37 -11.67 3.01
CA ILE A 276 7.85 -11.90 1.65
C ILE A 276 8.86 -10.79 1.32
N ALA A 277 9.97 -11.15 0.70
CA ALA A 277 10.98 -10.19 0.25
C ALA A 277 11.07 -10.15 -1.28
N PHE A 278 11.22 -8.96 -1.83
CA PHE A 278 11.40 -8.70 -3.25
C PHE A 278 12.58 -7.76 -3.46
N GLY A 279 13.49 -8.12 -4.34
CA GLY A 279 14.64 -7.31 -4.73
C GLY A 279 14.68 -7.15 -6.23
N LEU A 280 15.02 -5.97 -6.69
CA LEU A 280 15.17 -5.64 -8.11
C LEU A 280 16.49 -4.93 -8.32
N SER A 281 17.20 -5.29 -9.37
CA SER A 281 18.37 -4.56 -9.85
C SER A 281 18.27 -4.30 -11.35
N VAL A 282 18.76 -3.14 -11.77
CA VAL A 282 18.82 -2.67 -13.15
C VAL A 282 20.28 -2.37 -13.48
N ASN A 283 20.87 -3.16 -14.39
CA ASN A 283 22.25 -2.97 -14.81
C ASN A 283 22.39 -3.02 -16.33
N GLY A 284 22.72 -1.88 -16.96
CA GLY A 284 23.15 -1.83 -18.36
C GLY A 284 22.14 -2.40 -19.37
N GLY A 285 20.84 -2.34 -19.08
CA GLY A 285 19.77 -2.91 -19.93
C GLY A 285 19.27 -4.29 -19.50
N HIS A 286 19.83 -4.87 -18.44
CA HIS A 286 19.34 -6.08 -17.79
C HIS A 286 18.55 -5.73 -16.54
N ILE A 287 17.42 -6.42 -16.34
CA ILE A 287 16.64 -6.37 -15.11
C ILE A 287 16.80 -7.74 -14.44
N GLU A 288 17.30 -7.74 -13.22
CA GLU A 288 17.32 -8.92 -12.35
C GLU A 288 16.31 -8.72 -11.24
N THR A 289 15.55 -9.77 -10.90
CA THR A 289 14.64 -9.75 -9.76
C THR A 289 14.87 -10.99 -8.90
N SER A 290 14.73 -10.84 -7.59
CA SER A 290 14.77 -11.93 -6.62
C SER A 290 13.53 -11.83 -5.74
N THR A 291 12.83 -12.95 -5.55
CA THR A 291 11.69 -13.02 -4.63
C THR A 291 11.92 -14.17 -3.67
N MET A 292 11.89 -13.88 -2.38
CA MET A 292 11.94 -14.88 -1.31
C MET A 292 10.56 -14.96 -0.66
N VAL A 293 9.97 -16.16 -0.69
CA VAL A 293 8.72 -16.47 0.00
C VAL A 293 9.04 -17.46 1.12
N PRO A 294 8.86 -17.07 2.41
CA PRO A 294 9.10 -17.97 3.53
C PRO A 294 8.17 -19.18 3.50
N THR A 295 8.63 -20.34 3.97
CA THR A 295 7.83 -21.58 4.01
C THR A 295 6.54 -21.42 4.79
N ASN A 296 6.57 -20.67 5.91
CA ASN A 296 5.37 -20.41 6.71
C ASN A 296 4.31 -19.60 5.95
N VAL A 297 4.72 -18.68 5.07
CA VAL A 297 3.82 -17.94 4.19
C VAL A 297 3.17 -18.86 3.16
N ILE A 298 3.93 -19.80 2.59
CA ILE A 298 3.39 -20.82 1.67
C ILE A 298 2.35 -21.67 2.40
N GLY A 299 2.61 -22.04 3.66
CA GLY A 299 1.67 -22.77 4.51
C GLY A 299 0.31 -22.09 4.61
N VAL A 300 0.26 -20.77 4.87
CA VAL A 300 -1.00 -20.01 4.92
C VAL A 300 -1.76 -20.09 3.61
N VAL A 301 -1.08 -19.94 2.46
CA VAL A 301 -1.72 -20.01 1.14
C VAL A 301 -2.28 -21.41 0.86
N VAL A 302 -1.53 -22.46 1.23
CA VAL A 302 -1.96 -23.85 1.05
C VAL A 302 -3.16 -24.18 1.93
N THR A 303 -3.14 -23.79 3.20
CA THR A 303 -4.28 -23.96 4.11
C THR A 303 -5.52 -23.23 3.59
N ALA A 304 -5.37 -21.96 3.20
CA ALA A 304 -6.47 -21.19 2.62
C ALA A 304 -7.10 -21.86 1.38
N TYR A 305 -6.27 -22.48 0.55
CA TYR A 305 -6.74 -23.20 -0.64
C TYR A 305 -7.43 -24.52 -0.30
N ALA A 306 -6.94 -25.24 0.71
CA ALA A 306 -7.56 -26.48 1.19
C ALA A 306 -8.94 -26.19 1.81
N ASP A 307 -9.02 -25.21 2.72
CA ASP A 307 -10.27 -24.82 3.39
C ASP A 307 -11.35 -24.42 2.37
N ARG A 308 -10.95 -23.67 1.33
CA ARG A 308 -11.88 -23.28 0.25
C ARG A 308 -12.38 -24.48 -0.55
N LYS A 309 -11.53 -25.46 -0.82
CA LYS A 309 -11.95 -26.68 -1.53
C LYS A 309 -12.90 -27.52 -0.70
N GLU A 310 -12.68 -27.60 0.61
CA GLU A 310 -13.58 -28.31 1.52
C GLU A 310 -14.93 -27.61 1.62
N ALA A 311 -14.96 -26.26 1.68
CA ALA A 311 -16.20 -25.48 1.65
C ALA A 311 -16.98 -25.66 0.33
N GLU A 312 -16.30 -25.62 -0.83
CA GLU A 312 -16.93 -25.85 -2.14
C GLU A 312 -17.48 -27.28 -2.30
N GLN A 313 -16.91 -28.27 -1.60
CA GLN A 313 -17.41 -29.65 -1.58
C GLN A 313 -18.59 -29.84 -0.62
N GLY A 314 -18.54 -29.22 0.57
CA GLY A 314 -19.66 -29.26 1.52
C GLY A 314 -20.93 -28.60 1.00
N GLU A 315 -20.81 -27.47 0.30
CA GLU A 315 -21.97 -26.82 -0.34
C GLU A 315 -22.61 -27.67 -1.45
N GLN A 316 -21.81 -28.47 -2.18
CA GLN A 316 -22.33 -29.40 -3.19
C GLN A 316 -23.02 -30.63 -2.58
N GLU A 317 -22.56 -31.11 -1.43
CA GLU A 317 -23.20 -32.21 -0.70
C GLU A 317 -24.52 -31.75 -0.04
N ASP A 318 -24.56 -30.55 0.55
CA ASP A 318 -25.76 -29.97 1.14
C ASP A 318 -26.84 -29.63 0.09
N GLU A 319 -26.45 -29.19 -1.11
CA GLU A 319 -27.38 -28.95 -2.22
C GLU A 319 -27.93 -30.27 -2.80
N ALA A 320 -27.13 -31.35 -2.80
CA ALA A 320 -27.57 -32.68 -3.19
C ALA A 320 -28.56 -33.31 -2.19
N ASP A 321 -28.33 -33.14 -0.89
CA ASP A 321 -29.24 -33.62 0.16
C ASP A 321 -30.50 -32.75 0.32
N GLY A 322 -30.40 -31.43 0.06
CA GLY A 322 -31.54 -30.52 -0.05
C GLY A 322 -32.46 -30.86 -1.23
N ALA A 323 -31.90 -31.26 -2.37
CA ALA A 323 -32.67 -31.76 -3.51
C ALA A 323 -33.36 -33.09 -3.19
N ALA A 324 -32.67 -34.01 -2.51
CA ALA A 324 -33.21 -35.33 -2.15
C ALA A 324 -34.35 -35.28 -1.11
N THR A 325 -34.35 -34.29 -0.22
CA THR A 325 -35.42 -34.10 0.78
C THR A 325 -36.67 -33.40 0.25
N SER A 326 -36.54 -32.59 -0.83
CA SER A 326 -37.69 -31.94 -1.48
C SER A 326 -38.60 -32.90 -2.27
N ASP A 327 -38.03 -34.00 -2.79
CA ASP A 327 -38.77 -35.05 -3.50
C ASP A 327 -39.49 -36.04 -2.55
N ALA A 328 -39.07 -36.12 -1.28
CA ALA A 328 -39.68 -37.00 -0.29
C ALA A 328 -40.98 -36.43 0.31
N VAL A 329 -41.12 -35.10 0.41
CA VAL A 329 -42.32 -34.46 0.99
C VAL A 329 -43.50 -34.40 0.01
N SER A 330 -43.23 -34.43 -1.31
CA SER A 330 -44.27 -34.38 -2.35
C SER A 330 -45.05 -35.69 -2.55
N LYS A 331 -44.69 -36.80 -1.87
CA LYS A 331 -45.36 -38.11 -2.00
C LYS A 331 -46.28 -38.52 -0.83
N SER A 332 -46.38 -37.74 0.25
CA SER A 332 -47.13 -38.16 1.46
C SER A 332 -48.49 -37.49 1.69
N SER A 333 -48.98 -36.65 0.79
CA SER A 333 -50.27 -35.95 0.97
C SER A 333 -51.27 -36.31 -0.13
N ASN A 334 -51.76 -37.55 -0.13
CA ASN A 334 -52.96 -37.90 -0.88
C ASN A 334 -53.79 -38.93 -0.10
N LYS A 335 -54.70 -38.43 0.74
CA LYS A 335 -55.91 -39.18 1.12
C LYS A 335 -57.10 -38.22 1.21
N PRO A 336 -58.29 -38.61 0.71
CA PRO A 336 -59.23 -37.66 0.12
C PRO A 336 -60.53 -37.48 0.90
N THR A 337 -61.39 -36.61 0.33
CA THR A 337 -62.86 -36.44 0.47
C THR A 337 -63.38 -35.51 1.59
N PRO A 338 -64.63 -35.00 1.47
CA PRO A 338 -65.20 -34.28 0.31
C PRO A 338 -66.12 -33.10 0.75
N ASN A 339 -66.73 -32.46 -0.25
CA ASN A 339 -67.93 -31.62 -0.21
C ASN A 339 -67.81 -30.16 0.23
N GLY A 340 -68.38 -29.29 -0.62
CA GLY A 340 -69.24 -28.23 -0.13
C GLY A 340 -69.02 -26.86 -0.74
N ALA A 341 -69.50 -26.69 -1.97
CA ALA A 341 -70.27 -25.54 -2.43
C ALA A 341 -69.85 -24.09 -2.05
N ARG A 342 -69.66 -23.34 -3.13
CA ARG A 342 -70.26 -22.02 -3.42
C ARG A 342 -69.61 -20.73 -2.91
N GLN A 343 -69.48 -19.85 -3.92
CA GLN A 343 -69.76 -18.43 -3.94
C GLN A 343 -68.63 -17.48 -3.53
N GLN A 344 -67.87 -17.09 -4.56
CA GLN A 344 -67.47 -15.69 -4.73
C GLN A 344 -68.73 -14.83 -4.91
N ALA A 345 -68.79 -13.74 -4.15
CA ALA A 345 -69.53 -12.56 -4.51
C ALA A 345 -68.62 -11.35 -4.23
N ASP A 346 -68.52 -10.54 -5.28
CA ASP A 346 -68.15 -9.14 -5.36
C ASP A 346 -68.25 -8.33 -4.05
N GLU A 347 -67.40 -7.31 -3.87
CA GLU A 347 -67.70 -5.95 -4.33
C GLU A 347 -66.84 -4.88 -3.61
N LYS A 348 -66.30 -3.95 -4.42
CA LYS A 348 -66.09 -2.50 -4.17
C LYS A 348 -65.28 -1.98 -2.96
N ILE A 349 -64.15 -1.37 -3.35
CA ILE A 349 -63.54 -0.08 -2.92
C ILE A 349 -64.65 1.01 -2.78
N PRO A 350 -64.66 1.99 -1.81
CA PRO A 350 -63.57 2.94 -1.59
C PRO A 350 -63.31 3.52 -0.18
N ALA A 351 -62.05 3.99 -0.06
CA ALA A 351 -61.51 5.18 0.63
C ALA A 351 -62.29 5.84 1.78
N THR A 352 -61.59 6.16 2.88
CA THR A 352 -61.39 7.54 3.33
C THR A 352 -60.44 7.68 4.53
N LYS A 353 -59.56 8.69 4.40
CA LYS A 353 -59.10 9.69 5.38
C LYS A 353 -58.41 9.28 6.69
N ASN A 354 -57.16 9.75 6.78
CA ASN A 354 -56.42 10.22 7.97
C ASN A 354 -57.27 10.99 8.99
N PRO A 355 -56.84 10.99 10.26
CA PRO A 355 -55.99 12.10 10.74
C PRO A 355 -54.50 11.76 10.85
#